data_AF-A0A327JMT6-F1
#
_entry.id   AF-A0A327JMT6-F1
#
_cell.length_a   1.000
_cell.length_b   1.000
_cell.length_c   1.000
_cell.angle_alpha   90.00
_cell.angle_beta   90.00
_cell.angle_gamma   90.00
#
_symmetry.space_group_name_H-M   'P 1'
#
loop_
_entity.id
_entity.type
_entity.pdbx_description
1 polymer ?
#
loop_
_entity_poly.entity_id
_entity_poly.type
_entity_poly.pdbx_seq_one_letter_code
_entity_poly.pdbx_strand_id
1 'polypeptide(L)'
;IRRGLLTLKPDAEGNERDLVVTDLGQRLCAARFLKPIARSRADAIIADTLVRIEAINARDELVYRIAEAHVFGSYFRGEAEVSDVDLAVRLARRRPGSKLSEENMNRVRASGQVSLTFLRMLTFGSNEVLKLLRSGARHLHVTPWDVFEELGVPSRRIYPPLSEGDAESGTGTGQGEVSGSDPTPGPRPRPGAPSRRSLPNRVPSEPQDPRRPAAPNRPVPLRPAA
;
A
#
# COMPACT_ATOMS: atom_id res chain seq x y z
N ILE A 1 20.21 -9.88 -29.90
CA ILE A 1 18.86 -9.36 -30.21
C ILE A 1 18.78 -7.94 -29.63
N ARG A 2 18.73 -6.89 -30.46
CA ARG A 2 18.53 -5.52 -29.97
C ARG A 2 17.05 -5.36 -29.58
N ARG A 3 16.74 -5.29 -28.28
CA ARG A 3 15.40 -4.92 -27.81
C ARG A 3 15.29 -3.39 -27.83
N GLY A 4 14.40 -2.85 -28.65
CA GLY A 4 14.10 -1.42 -28.68
C GLY A 4 13.33 -0.96 -27.44
N LEU A 5 13.27 0.37 -27.22
CA LEU A 5 12.49 0.98 -26.13
C LEU A 5 10.98 1.02 -26.43
N LEU A 6 10.62 0.89 -27.71
CA LEU A 6 9.26 0.82 -28.23
C LEU A 6 9.13 -0.45 -29.07
N THR A 7 7.93 -1.03 -29.09
CA THR A 7 7.53 -2.12 -29.99
C THR A 7 6.22 -1.75 -30.66
N LEU A 8 5.98 -2.27 -31.86
CA LEU A 8 4.67 -2.17 -32.47
C LEU A 8 3.71 -3.16 -31.79
N LYS A 9 2.46 -2.73 -31.59
CA LYS A 9 1.36 -3.56 -31.14
C LYS A 9 0.41 -3.79 -32.32
N PRO A 10 0.14 -5.04 -32.70
CA PRO A 10 -0.87 -5.33 -33.70
C PRO A 10 -2.26 -4.97 -33.16
N ASP A 11 -3.08 -4.33 -34.00
CA ASP A 11 -4.50 -4.16 -33.75
C ASP A 11 -5.27 -5.48 -33.94
N ALA A 12 -6.59 -5.45 -33.76
CA ALA A 12 -7.45 -6.63 -33.92
C ALA A 12 -7.42 -7.23 -35.34
N GLU A 13 -6.96 -6.45 -36.33
CA GLU A 13 -6.85 -6.83 -37.73
C GLU A 13 -5.41 -7.25 -38.10
N GLY A 14 -4.49 -7.23 -37.13
CA GLY A 14 -3.08 -7.59 -37.31
C GLY A 14 -2.20 -6.47 -37.85
N ASN A 15 -2.72 -5.24 -37.99
CA ASN A 15 -1.91 -4.10 -38.43
C ASN A 15 -1.09 -3.53 -37.27
N GLU A 16 0.21 -3.40 -37.46
CA GLU A 16 1.15 -2.83 -36.50
C GLU A 16 1.18 -1.29 -36.59
N ARG A 17 0.10 -0.65 -36.12
CA ARG A 17 -0.06 0.82 -36.20
C ARG A 17 0.26 1.55 -34.90
N ASP A 18 0.15 0.87 -33.77
CA ASP A 18 0.34 1.47 -32.46
C ASP A 18 1.74 1.16 -31.91
N LEU A 19 2.42 2.18 -31.39
CA LEU A 19 3.68 2.01 -30.64
C LEU A 19 3.38 1.83 -29.15
N VAL A 20 3.92 0.78 -28.56
CA VAL A 20 3.83 0.50 -27.13
C VAL A 20 5.22 0.48 -26.52
N VAL A 21 5.34 1.05 -25.31
CA VAL A 21 6.60 1.08 -24.56
C VAL A 21 6.95 -0.32 -24.08
N THR A 22 8.15 -0.79 -24.41
CA THR A 22 8.66 -2.08 -23.93
C THR A 22 9.04 -2.01 -22.46
N ASP A 23 9.21 -3.15 -21.78
CA ASP A 23 9.71 -3.19 -20.40
C ASP A 23 11.04 -2.43 -20.24
N LEU A 24 11.90 -2.47 -21.25
CA LEU A 24 13.16 -1.73 -21.26
C LEU A 24 12.90 -0.21 -21.35
N GLY A 25 11.95 0.21 -22.18
CA GLY A 25 11.49 1.59 -22.25
C GLY A 25 10.89 2.09 -20.94
N GLN A 26 10.04 1.28 -20.30
CA GLN A 26 9.45 1.61 -19.00
C GLN A 26 10.52 1.75 -17.91
N ARG A 27 11.49 0.82 -17.86
CA ARG A 27 12.64 0.90 -16.94
C ARG A 27 13.48 2.15 -17.18
N LEU A 28 13.69 2.53 -18.44
CA LEU A 28 14.41 3.75 -18.77
C LEU A 28 13.66 5.01 -18.30
N CYS A 29 12.35 5.07 -18.52
CA CYS A 29 11.52 6.19 -18.03
C CYS A 29 11.51 6.30 -16.50
N ALA A 30 11.61 5.17 -15.80
CA ALA A 30 11.68 5.12 -14.35
C ALA A 30 13.10 5.35 -13.78
N ALA A 31 14.15 5.27 -14.62
CA ALA A 31 15.53 5.34 -14.17
C ALA A 31 15.89 6.74 -13.65
N ARG A 32 16.46 6.80 -12.45
CA ARG A 32 16.87 8.06 -11.80
C ARG A 32 18.31 8.46 -12.07
N PHE A 33 19.08 7.58 -12.74
CA PHE A 33 20.50 7.76 -13.07
C PHE A 33 21.37 8.20 -11.87
N LEU A 34 20.99 7.80 -10.66
CA LEU A 34 21.79 8.02 -9.47
C LEU A 34 23.03 7.12 -9.51
N LYS A 35 24.12 7.58 -8.90
CA LYS A 35 25.30 6.73 -8.70
C LYS A 35 24.89 5.52 -7.85
N PRO A 36 25.17 4.28 -8.28
CA PRO A 36 24.91 3.10 -7.45
C PRO A 36 25.56 3.23 -6.08
N ILE A 37 24.92 2.61 -5.09
CA ILE A 37 25.39 2.56 -3.70
C ILE A 37 25.85 1.15 -3.35
N ALA A 38 26.80 1.02 -2.42
CA ALA A 38 27.18 -0.27 -1.88
C ALA A 38 25.97 -0.96 -1.21
N ARG A 39 25.91 -2.29 -1.31
CA ARG A 39 24.84 -3.10 -0.71
C ARG A 39 24.63 -2.82 0.78
N SER A 40 25.69 -2.65 1.55
CA SER A 40 25.61 -2.31 2.99
C SER A 40 24.85 -1.01 3.25
N ARG A 41 24.92 -0.03 2.35
CA ARG A 41 24.13 1.21 2.45
C ARG A 41 22.67 0.98 2.06
N ALA A 42 22.40 0.09 1.12
CA ALA A 42 21.04 -0.33 0.79
C ALA A 42 20.39 -1.10 1.97
N ASP A 43 21.15 -1.97 2.64
CA ASP A 43 20.68 -2.68 3.85
C ASP A 43 20.30 -1.70 4.97
N ALA A 44 21.10 -0.65 5.19
CA ALA A 44 20.77 0.40 6.15
C ALA A 44 19.47 1.14 5.78
N ILE A 45 19.25 1.43 4.49
CA ILE A 45 18.00 2.04 4.01
C ILE A 45 16.80 1.12 4.30
N ILE A 46 16.94 -0.19 4.11
CA ILE A 46 15.88 -1.16 4.43
C ILE A 46 15.60 -1.18 5.93
N ALA A 47 16.63 -1.26 6.77
CA ALA A 47 16.47 -1.26 8.23
C ALA A 47 15.73 0.00 8.72
N ASP A 48 16.16 1.18 8.25
CA ASP A 48 15.50 2.46 8.56
C ASP A 48 14.05 2.50 8.02
N THR A 49 13.79 1.84 6.90
CA THR A 49 12.44 1.75 6.33
C THR A 49 11.53 0.91 7.19
N LEU A 50 11.98 -0.24 7.70
CA LEU A 50 11.19 -1.10 8.58
C LEU A 50 10.82 -0.38 9.88
N VAL A 51 11.76 0.33 10.50
CA VAL A 51 11.48 1.17 11.69
C VAL A 51 10.43 2.24 11.38
N ARG A 52 10.51 2.88 10.20
CA ARG A 52 9.51 3.87 9.77
C ARG A 52 8.15 3.25 9.50
N ILE A 53 8.08 2.04 8.95
CA ILE A 53 6.81 1.32 8.76
C ILE A 53 6.10 1.16 10.10
N GLU A 54 6.81 0.71 11.13
CA GLU A 54 6.25 0.56 12.48
C GLU A 54 5.78 1.91 13.06
N ALA A 55 6.62 2.94 12.95
CA ALA A 55 6.26 4.29 13.41
C ALA A 55 5.03 4.85 12.68
N ILE A 56 4.88 4.60 11.38
CA ILE A 56 3.69 4.97 10.60
C ILE A 56 2.48 4.14 11.05
N ASN A 57 2.67 2.84 11.28
CA ASN A 57 1.61 1.94 11.67
C ASN A 57 1.07 2.21 13.09
N ALA A 58 1.88 2.78 13.98
CA ALA A 58 1.46 3.26 15.29
C ALA A 58 0.62 4.57 15.27
N ARG A 59 0.56 5.28 14.15
CA ARG A 59 -0.14 6.57 14.02
C ARG A 59 -1.60 6.41 13.61
N ASP A 60 -2.49 6.38 14.61
CA ASP A 60 -3.93 6.16 14.41
C ASP A 60 -4.66 7.31 13.70
N GLU A 61 -4.08 8.50 13.70
CA GLU A 61 -4.63 9.67 13.01
C GLU A 61 -4.53 9.55 11.48
N LEU A 62 -3.72 8.63 10.95
CA LEU A 62 -3.59 8.39 9.52
C LEU A 62 -4.85 7.67 8.98
N VAL A 63 -5.07 7.79 7.66
CA VAL A 63 -6.20 7.11 6.99
C VAL A 63 -5.84 5.65 6.66
N TYR A 64 -4.58 5.44 6.28
CA TYR A 64 -4.04 4.13 5.91
C TYR A 64 -2.96 3.68 6.88
N ARG A 65 -2.73 2.37 6.88
CA ARG A 65 -1.55 1.71 7.45
C ARG A 65 -0.86 0.90 6.35
N ILE A 66 0.41 0.62 6.52
CA ILE A 66 1.16 -0.27 5.65
C ILE A 66 0.84 -1.70 6.10
N ALA A 67 0.21 -2.45 5.20
CA ALA A 67 -0.17 -3.84 5.46
C ALA A 67 0.97 -4.79 5.11
N GLU A 68 1.68 -4.52 4.02
CA GLU A 68 2.69 -5.41 3.47
C GLU A 68 3.72 -4.59 2.67
N ALA A 69 4.99 -5.01 2.70
CA ALA A 69 6.05 -4.40 1.90
C ALA A 69 7.00 -5.46 1.33
N HIS A 70 7.33 -5.32 0.05
CA HIS A 70 8.18 -6.24 -0.70
C HIS A 70 9.35 -5.48 -1.33
N VAL A 71 10.55 -6.07 -1.27
CA VAL A 71 11.69 -5.59 -2.06
C VAL A 71 11.73 -6.33 -3.39
N PHE A 72 12.07 -5.60 -4.44
CA PHE A 72 12.32 -6.16 -5.77
C PHE A 72 13.53 -5.45 -6.40
N GLY A 73 13.73 -5.61 -7.71
CA GLY A 73 14.78 -4.89 -8.43
C GLY A 73 16.21 -5.37 -8.10
N SER A 74 17.19 -4.48 -8.21
CA SER A 74 18.62 -4.80 -8.06
C SER A 74 18.99 -5.23 -6.64
N TYR A 75 18.34 -4.65 -5.62
CA TYR A 75 18.53 -5.06 -4.24
C TYR A 75 18.16 -6.53 -4.00
N PHE A 76 16.97 -6.94 -4.49
CA PHE A 76 16.47 -8.32 -4.41
C PHE A 76 17.41 -9.32 -5.12
N ARG A 77 17.97 -8.97 -6.27
CA ARG A 77 18.85 -9.85 -7.07
C ARG A 77 20.23 -10.13 -6.45
N GLY A 78 20.57 -9.54 -5.30
CA GLY A 78 21.86 -9.81 -4.66
C GLY A 78 23.03 -9.00 -5.22
N GLU A 79 22.78 -7.95 -6.00
CA GLU A 79 23.85 -7.14 -6.61
C GLU A 79 24.71 -6.45 -5.52
N ALA A 80 26.03 -6.35 -5.77
CA ALA A 80 26.99 -5.73 -4.85
C ALA A 80 26.85 -4.20 -4.81
N GLU A 81 26.50 -3.61 -5.96
CA GLU A 81 26.12 -2.22 -6.11
C GLU A 81 24.65 -2.14 -6.49
N VAL A 82 23.90 -1.28 -5.81
CA VAL A 82 22.45 -1.15 -5.94
C VAL A 82 22.17 0.25 -6.44
N SER A 83 21.51 0.38 -7.59
CA SER A 83 21.13 1.70 -8.14
C SER A 83 20.20 2.46 -7.20
N ASP A 84 19.09 1.82 -6.85
CA ASP A 84 18.03 2.28 -5.95
C ASP A 84 17.43 1.04 -5.25
N VAL A 85 16.89 1.25 -4.06
CA VAL A 85 16.09 0.26 -3.33
C VAL A 85 14.64 0.39 -3.80
N ASP A 86 14.19 -0.59 -4.57
CA ASP A 86 12.81 -0.70 -5.02
C ASP A 86 11.94 -1.42 -3.99
N LEU A 87 10.91 -0.72 -3.50
CA LEU A 87 10.01 -1.18 -2.45
C LEU A 87 8.56 -1.08 -2.91
N ALA A 88 7.88 -2.22 -3.02
CA ALA A 88 6.44 -2.27 -3.22
C ALA A 88 5.71 -2.23 -1.88
N VAL A 89 4.63 -1.47 -1.76
CA VAL A 89 3.86 -1.35 -0.52
C VAL A 89 2.37 -1.46 -0.72
N ARG A 90 1.76 -2.38 0.03
CA ARG A 90 0.32 -2.54 0.15
C ARG A 90 -0.21 -1.73 1.31
N LEU A 91 -1.16 -0.84 1.03
CA LEU A 91 -1.84 -0.05 2.04
C LEU A 91 -3.17 -0.69 2.40
N ALA A 92 -3.49 -0.74 3.70
CA ALA A 92 -4.80 -1.10 4.20
C ALA A 92 -5.46 0.10 4.86
N ARG A 93 -6.78 0.21 4.69
CA ARG A 93 -7.58 1.21 5.41
C ARG A 93 -7.57 0.89 6.89
N ARG A 94 -7.36 1.89 7.74
CA ARG A 94 -7.40 1.70 9.20
C ARG A 94 -8.80 1.44 9.73
N ARG A 95 -9.80 2.07 9.12
CA ARG A 95 -11.20 1.97 9.50
C ARG A 95 -11.99 1.43 8.31
N PRO A 96 -12.06 0.09 8.15
CA PRO A 96 -12.94 -0.53 7.16
C PRO A 96 -14.40 -0.13 7.42
N GLY A 97 -15.18 0.09 6.36
CA GLY A 97 -16.60 0.44 6.46
C GLY A 97 -16.92 1.93 6.65
N SER A 98 -15.94 2.77 6.99
CA SER A 98 -16.12 4.23 6.99
C SER A 98 -16.20 4.78 5.55
N LYS A 99 -16.62 6.04 5.40
CA LYS A 99 -16.51 6.74 4.11
C LYS A 99 -15.10 7.29 3.94
N LEU A 100 -14.34 6.70 3.02
CA LEU A 100 -12.95 7.07 2.76
C LEU A 100 -12.78 8.56 2.38
N SER A 101 -13.72 9.11 1.61
CA SER A 101 -13.71 10.53 1.24
C SER A 101 -13.79 11.43 2.47
N GLU A 102 -14.67 11.12 3.43
CA GLU A 102 -14.81 11.89 4.67
C GLU A 102 -13.53 11.78 5.53
N GLU A 103 -12.91 10.60 5.62
CA GLU A 103 -11.64 10.44 6.34
C GLU A 103 -10.51 11.27 5.73
N ASN A 104 -10.36 11.22 4.41
CA ASN A 104 -9.35 12.01 3.72
C ASN A 104 -9.60 13.51 3.89
N MET A 105 -10.86 13.97 3.78
CA MET A 105 -11.19 15.38 4.00
C MET A 105 -10.91 15.82 5.44
N ASN A 106 -11.23 14.98 6.44
CA ASN A 106 -10.92 15.26 7.83
C ASN A 106 -9.40 15.30 8.07
N ARG A 107 -8.64 14.41 7.44
CA ARG A 107 -7.17 14.41 7.53
C ARG A 107 -6.56 15.64 6.86
N VAL A 108 -7.05 16.06 5.69
CA VAL A 108 -6.63 17.33 5.04
C VAL A 108 -6.84 18.51 5.99
N ARG A 109 -8.04 18.64 6.58
CA ARG A 109 -8.34 19.70 7.56
C ARG A 109 -7.40 19.66 8.76
N ALA A 110 -7.14 18.48 9.32
CA ALA A 110 -6.24 18.29 10.46
C ALA A 110 -4.76 18.55 10.11
N SER A 111 -4.35 18.37 8.85
CA SER A 111 -2.97 18.58 8.40
C SER A 111 -2.57 20.05 8.23
N GLY A 112 -3.54 20.98 8.28
CA GLY A 112 -3.31 22.41 8.00
C GLY A 112 -3.05 22.73 6.53
N GLN A 113 -3.13 21.75 5.63
CA GLN A 113 -3.01 21.98 4.18
C GLN A 113 -4.24 22.76 3.70
N VAL A 114 -4.01 23.97 3.21
CA VAL A 114 -5.02 24.80 2.56
C VAL A 114 -4.76 24.79 1.04
N SER A 115 -5.82 24.64 0.24
CA SER A 115 -5.75 24.58 -1.24
C SER A 115 -5.17 23.29 -1.85
N LEU A 116 -5.94 22.20 -1.79
CA LEU A 116 -5.69 20.99 -2.56
C LEU A 116 -6.72 20.84 -3.69
N THR A 117 -6.27 20.33 -4.84
CA THR A 117 -7.19 19.91 -5.90
C THR A 117 -8.05 18.75 -5.44
N PHE A 118 -9.22 18.57 -6.05
CA PHE A 118 -10.17 17.52 -5.68
C PHE A 118 -9.55 16.11 -5.65
N LEU A 119 -8.78 15.74 -6.69
CA LEU A 119 -8.07 14.47 -6.74
C LEU A 119 -7.04 14.31 -5.62
N ARG A 120 -6.31 15.37 -5.27
CA ARG A 120 -5.35 15.35 -4.15
C ARG A 120 -6.05 15.23 -2.80
N MET A 121 -7.25 15.79 -2.66
CA MET A 121 -8.06 15.58 -1.46
C MET A 121 -8.52 14.12 -1.35
N LEU A 122 -9.04 13.53 -2.42
CA LEU A 122 -9.51 12.13 -2.41
C LEU A 122 -8.41 11.11 -2.15
N THR A 123 -7.17 11.40 -2.55
CA THR A 123 -6.02 10.52 -2.39
C THR A 123 -5.07 10.96 -1.28
N PHE A 124 -5.48 11.89 -0.42
CA PHE A 124 -4.58 12.51 0.56
C PHE A 124 -3.93 11.50 1.49
N GLY A 125 -4.73 10.63 2.11
CA GLY A 125 -4.27 9.70 3.13
C GLY A 125 -3.27 8.66 2.63
N SER A 126 -3.46 8.14 1.42
CA SER A 126 -2.50 7.20 0.82
C SER A 126 -1.19 7.93 0.47
N ASN A 127 -1.29 9.09 -0.18
CA ASN A 127 -0.12 9.91 -0.51
C ASN A 127 0.65 10.37 0.73
N GLU A 128 -0.03 10.68 1.82
CA GLU A 128 0.59 11.04 3.08
C GLU A 128 1.43 9.89 3.63
N VAL A 129 0.88 8.67 3.69
CA VAL A 129 1.60 7.48 4.14
C VAL A 129 2.84 7.22 3.26
N LEU A 130 2.70 7.28 1.93
CA LEU A 130 3.82 7.06 1.01
C LEU A 130 4.91 8.14 1.15
N LYS A 131 4.52 9.40 1.40
CA LYS A 131 5.48 10.49 1.66
C LYS A 131 6.24 10.30 2.96
N LEU A 132 5.54 9.93 4.03
CA LEU A 132 6.15 9.61 5.33
C LEU A 132 7.12 8.43 5.19
N LEU A 133 6.73 7.39 4.47
CA LEU A 133 7.57 6.22 4.24
C LEU A 133 8.83 6.57 3.43
N ARG A 134 8.69 7.39 2.39
CA ARG A 134 9.84 7.83 1.60
C ARG A 134 10.80 8.70 2.43
N SER A 135 10.28 9.59 3.27
CA SER A 135 11.04 10.54 4.12
C SER A 135 12.20 11.26 3.41
N GLY A 136 12.06 11.53 2.11
CA GLY A 136 13.12 12.16 1.31
C GLY A 136 14.34 11.28 1.02
N ALA A 137 14.32 9.98 1.36
CA ALA A 137 15.41 9.05 1.05
C ALA A 137 15.61 8.98 -0.47
N ARG A 138 16.80 9.43 -0.94
CA ARG A 138 17.06 9.58 -2.37
C ARG A 138 17.09 8.24 -3.10
N HIS A 139 17.71 7.23 -2.50
CA HIS A 139 17.85 5.88 -3.08
C HIS A 139 16.70 4.93 -2.71
N LEU A 140 15.59 5.45 -2.19
CA LEU A 140 14.39 4.65 -1.93
C LEU A 140 13.33 5.02 -2.97
N HIS A 141 12.90 4.01 -3.72
CA HIS A 141 11.77 4.11 -4.64
C HIS A 141 10.61 3.29 -4.07
N VAL A 142 9.47 3.95 -3.89
CA VAL A 142 8.27 3.35 -3.30
C VAL A 142 7.22 3.21 -4.39
N THR A 143 6.85 1.97 -4.69
CA THR A 143 5.86 1.61 -5.70
C THR A 143 4.55 1.18 -5.02
N PRO A 144 3.42 1.82 -5.36
CA PRO A 144 2.10 1.34 -4.95
C PRO A 144 1.86 -0.11 -5.38
N TRP A 145 1.12 -0.86 -4.57
CA TRP A 145 0.96 -2.31 -4.76
C TRP A 145 0.27 -2.72 -6.06
N ASP A 146 -0.73 -1.96 -6.50
CA ASP A 146 -1.43 -2.16 -7.77
C ASP A 146 -0.47 -2.11 -8.97
N VAL A 147 0.40 -1.09 -9.01
CA VAL A 147 1.44 -0.98 -10.03
C VAL A 147 2.43 -2.14 -9.94
N PHE A 148 2.78 -2.56 -8.72
CA PHE A 148 3.68 -3.69 -8.51
C PHE A 148 3.09 -5.04 -8.97
N GLU A 149 1.80 -5.28 -8.73
CA GLU A 149 1.10 -6.48 -9.22
C GLU A 149 1.09 -6.54 -10.74
N GLU A 150 0.88 -5.42 -11.41
CA GLU A 150 0.93 -5.32 -12.88
C GLU A 150 2.33 -5.63 -13.45
N LEU A 151 3.39 -5.30 -12.72
CA LEU A 151 4.77 -5.57 -13.16
C LEU A 151 5.12 -7.06 -13.13
N GLY A 152 4.47 -7.87 -12.27
CA GLY A 152 4.69 -9.32 -12.20
C GLY A 152 6.14 -9.73 -11.93
N VAL A 153 6.93 -8.87 -11.27
CA VAL A 153 8.36 -9.11 -11.05
C VAL A 153 8.61 -9.94 -9.79
N PRO A 154 9.67 -10.77 -9.76
CA PRO A 154 10.11 -11.45 -8.55
C PRO A 154 10.38 -10.46 -7.41
N SER A 155 9.97 -10.84 -6.21
CA SER A 155 10.10 -10.00 -5.02
C SER A 155 10.27 -10.84 -3.77
N ARG A 156 10.69 -10.19 -2.67
CA ARG A 156 10.74 -10.78 -1.33
C ARG A 156 9.99 -9.90 -0.35
N ARG A 157 9.07 -10.51 0.42
CA ARG A 157 8.41 -9.82 1.52
C ARG A 157 9.41 -9.45 2.61
N ILE A 158 9.37 -8.19 3.05
CA ILE A 158 10.15 -7.69 4.19
C ILE A 158 9.28 -7.22 5.35
N TYR A 159 7.99 -6.98 5.09
CA TYR A 159 7.01 -6.57 6.10
C TYR A 159 5.62 -7.18 5.80
N PRO A 160 4.90 -7.73 6.78
CA PRO A 160 5.41 -8.09 8.11
C PRO A 160 6.58 -9.07 7.99
N PRO A 161 7.51 -9.12 8.96
CA PRO A 161 8.61 -10.06 8.93
C PRO A 161 8.05 -11.49 8.81
N LEU A 162 8.64 -12.28 7.93
CA LEU A 162 8.30 -13.70 7.80
C LEU A 162 8.56 -14.37 9.15
N SER A 163 7.55 -15.07 9.68
CA SER A 163 7.72 -15.96 10.81
C SER A 163 8.48 -17.22 10.37
N GLU A 164 9.20 -17.87 11.28
CA GLU A 164 9.85 -19.14 10.99
C GLU A 164 8.79 -20.16 10.53
N GLY A 165 8.83 -20.52 9.24
CA GLY A 165 7.87 -21.42 8.61
C GLY A 165 7.00 -20.79 7.51
N ASP A 166 7.02 -19.45 7.35
CA ASP A 166 6.38 -18.81 6.21
C ASP A 166 7.17 -19.10 4.92
N ALA A 167 6.54 -19.74 3.94
CA ALA A 167 7.14 -19.95 2.62
C ALA A 167 7.45 -18.60 1.97
N GLU A 168 8.65 -18.46 1.38
CA GLU A 168 8.97 -17.32 0.53
C GLU A 168 7.95 -17.27 -0.61
N SER A 169 7.09 -16.23 -0.61
CA SER A 169 6.14 -16.01 -1.69
C SER A 169 6.90 -15.48 -2.91
N GLY A 170 7.66 -16.35 -3.58
CA GLY A 170 8.16 -16.11 -4.93
C GLY A 170 6.98 -16.20 -5.88
N THR A 171 6.27 -15.10 -6.10
CA THR A 171 5.25 -15.03 -7.15
C THR A 171 5.95 -15.02 -8.51
N GLY A 172 6.34 -16.20 -8.98
CA GLY A 172 6.64 -16.48 -10.37
C GLY A 172 5.50 -17.31 -10.93
N THR A 173 4.45 -16.67 -11.42
CA THR A 173 3.44 -17.34 -12.24
C THR A 173 4.06 -17.66 -13.60
N GLY A 174 4.79 -18.76 -13.67
CA GLY A 174 5.12 -19.43 -14.93
C GLY A 174 3.85 -20.07 -15.47
N GLN A 175 3.34 -19.56 -16.58
CA GLN A 175 2.36 -20.29 -17.39
C GLN A 175 3.06 -21.51 -18.01
N GLY A 176 2.72 -22.69 -17.52
CA GLY A 176 2.94 -23.96 -18.20
C GLY A 176 1.59 -24.57 -18.54
N GLU A 177 1.32 -24.74 -19.82
CA GLU A 177 0.17 -25.45 -20.38
C GLU A 177 0.12 -26.90 -19.86
N VAL A 178 -1.05 -27.37 -19.44
CA VAL A 178 -1.47 -28.77 -19.68
C VAL A 178 -2.97 -28.81 -19.97
N SER A 179 -3.23 -29.31 -21.18
CA SER A 179 -4.44 -29.86 -21.77
C SER A 179 -5.37 -30.65 -20.84
N GLY A 180 -6.69 -30.56 -21.09
CA GLY A 180 -7.55 -31.75 -21.07
C GLY A 180 -8.82 -31.71 -20.21
N SER A 181 -9.95 -31.75 -20.91
CA SER A 181 -11.27 -32.31 -20.55
C SER A 181 -12.21 -31.54 -19.61
N ASP A 182 -13.30 -31.08 -20.25
CA ASP A 182 -14.64 -30.82 -19.72
C ASP A 182 -15.19 -32.03 -18.92
N PRO A 183 -16.01 -31.82 -17.87
CA PRO A 183 -17.43 -32.07 -18.07
C PRO A 183 -18.40 -31.13 -17.32
N THR A 184 -19.40 -30.66 -18.08
CA THR A 184 -20.85 -30.46 -17.82
C THR A 184 -21.37 -30.23 -16.36
N PRO A 185 -22.25 -29.24 -16.13
CA PRO A 185 -22.74 -28.88 -14.79
C PRO A 185 -23.97 -29.69 -14.33
N GLY A 186 -24.00 -30.05 -13.05
CA GLY A 186 -25.13 -30.65 -12.33
C GLY A 186 -25.53 -29.85 -11.07
N PRO A 187 -26.75 -30.03 -10.52
CA PRO A 187 -27.66 -28.92 -10.21
C PRO A 187 -27.59 -28.37 -8.78
N ARG A 188 -28.04 -27.11 -8.64
CA ARG A 188 -28.31 -26.44 -7.35
C ARG A 188 -29.52 -27.04 -6.62
N PRO A 189 -29.50 -27.11 -5.27
CA PRO A 189 -30.71 -27.05 -4.47
C PRO A 189 -30.99 -25.64 -3.93
N ARG A 190 -32.29 -25.39 -3.72
CA ARG A 190 -32.99 -24.12 -3.44
C ARG A 190 -33.28 -23.93 -1.93
N PRO A 191 -33.86 -22.78 -1.51
CA PRO A 191 -33.76 -22.22 -0.16
C PRO A 191 -34.96 -22.50 0.77
N GLY A 192 -34.79 -22.22 2.08
CA GLY A 192 -35.85 -22.05 3.10
C GLY A 192 -35.52 -22.75 4.43
N ALA A 193 -35.01 -22.05 5.46
CA ALA A 193 -35.75 -21.32 6.53
C ALA A 193 -36.04 -22.21 7.78
N PRO A 194 -36.34 -21.69 8.99
CA PRO A 194 -35.96 -20.44 9.68
C PRO A 194 -35.53 -20.65 11.18
N SER A 195 -35.34 -19.51 11.89
CA SER A 195 -35.46 -19.31 13.35
C SER A 195 -34.16 -19.50 14.17
N ARG A 196 -33.73 -18.61 15.08
CA ARG A 196 -34.50 -17.81 16.04
C ARG A 196 -33.84 -16.46 16.38
N ARG A 197 -34.69 -15.44 16.52
CA ARG A 197 -34.48 -14.22 17.32
C ARG A 197 -34.39 -14.58 18.81
N SER A 198 -33.46 -13.98 19.55
CA SER A 198 -33.72 -13.23 20.81
C SER A 198 -32.44 -12.52 21.34
N LEU A 199 -32.50 -11.19 21.44
CA LEU A 199 -31.67 -10.29 22.27
C LEU A 199 -32.18 -10.34 23.75
N PRO A 200 -31.58 -9.68 24.79
CA PRO A 200 -30.67 -8.53 24.75
C PRO A 200 -29.51 -8.44 25.79
N ASN A 201 -28.63 -7.45 25.54
CA ASN A 201 -27.83 -6.61 26.45
C ASN A 201 -27.29 -7.15 27.78
N ARG A 202 -25.96 -7.06 27.94
CA ARG A 202 -25.35 -6.58 29.19
C ARG A 202 -24.04 -5.82 28.92
N VAL A 203 -24.06 -4.54 29.27
CA VAL A 203 -22.89 -3.65 29.38
C VAL A 203 -22.09 -4.10 30.62
N PRO A 204 -20.76 -4.30 30.53
CA PRO A 204 -19.90 -4.28 31.70
C PRO A 204 -19.41 -2.85 31.92
N SER A 205 -19.72 -2.32 33.10
CA SER A 205 -19.27 -1.05 33.65
C SER A 205 -17.74 -0.98 33.71
N GLU A 206 -17.15 0.15 33.30
CA GLU A 206 -15.75 0.47 33.56
C GLU A 206 -15.50 0.61 35.08
N PRO A 207 -14.38 0.09 35.61
CA PRO A 207 -13.91 0.45 36.95
C PRO A 207 -13.32 1.87 36.95
N GLN A 208 -13.80 2.72 37.87
CA GLN A 208 -13.26 4.05 38.10
C GLN A 208 -11.82 3.97 38.66
N ASP A 209 -10.86 4.58 37.97
CA ASP A 209 -9.49 4.76 38.44
C ASP A 209 -9.44 5.91 39.48
N PRO A 210 -9.01 5.65 40.74
CA PRO A 210 -8.95 6.65 41.81
C PRO A 210 -7.79 7.67 41.68
N ARG A 211 -7.09 7.75 40.54
CA ARG A 211 -5.93 8.67 40.36
C ARG A 211 -6.08 9.73 39.27
N ARG A 212 -7.30 10.07 38.86
CA ARG A 212 -7.52 11.19 37.92
C ARG A 212 -7.52 12.54 38.65
N PRO A 213 -6.58 13.46 38.38
CA PRO A 213 -6.66 14.82 38.92
C PRO A 213 -7.83 15.59 38.27
N ALA A 214 -8.53 16.39 39.07
CA ALA A 214 -9.63 17.24 38.63
C ALA A 214 -9.17 18.23 37.53
N ALA A 215 -9.95 18.33 36.46
CA ALA A 215 -9.71 19.32 35.41
C ALA A 215 -9.98 20.75 35.95
N PRO A 216 -9.15 21.75 35.62
CA PRO A 216 -9.39 23.13 36.03
C PRO A 216 -10.59 23.74 35.28
N ASN A 217 -11.47 24.41 36.04
CA ASN A 217 -12.61 25.18 35.54
C ASN A 217 -12.19 26.15 34.44
N ARG A 218 -12.77 26.00 33.24
CA ARG A 218 -12.71 27.04 32.20
C ARG A 218 -13.82 28.08 32.45
N PRO A 219 -13.51 29.39 32.38
CA PRO A 219 -14.50 30.44 32.55
C PRO A 219 -15.45 30.51 31.35
N VAL A 220 -16.72 30.79 31.65
CA VAL A 220 -17.81 31.03 30.71
C VAL A 220 -17.58 32.38 30.00
N PRO A 221 -17.66 32.47 28.65
CA PRO A 221 -17.62 33.76 27.99
C PRO A 221 -18.96 34.49 28.15
N LEU A 222 -18.89 35.72 28.66
CA LEU A 222 -19.99 36.68 28.73
C LEU A 222 -20.53 36.97 27.32
N ARG A 223 -21.85 36.87 27.15
CA ARG A 223 -22.56 37.41 25.98
C ARG A 223 -22.48 38.94 25.99
N PRO A 224 -22.21 39.61 24.86
CA PRO A 224 -22.44 41.04 24.76
C PRO A 224 -23.95 41.32 24.67
N ALA A 225 -24.36 42.38 25.37
CA ALA A 225 -25.69 42.97 25.33
C ALA A 225 -25.77 44.03 24.22
N ALA A 226 -26.98 44.16 23.66
CA ALA A 226 -27.46 45.12 22.65
C ALA A 226 -26.98 44.89 21.20
#